data_AF-A0A368H6S2-F1
#
_entry.id   AF-A0A368H6S2-F1
#
_cell.length_a   1.000
_cell.length_b   1.000
_cell.length_c   1.000
_cell.angle_alpha   90.00
_cell.angle_beta   90.00
_cell.angle_gamma   90.00
#
_symmetry.space_group_name_H-M   'P 1'
#
loop_
_entity.id
_entity.type
_entity.pdbx_description
1 polymer ?
#
loop_
_entity_poly.entity_id
_entity_poly.type
_entity_poly.pdbx_seq_one_letter_code
_entity_poly.pdbx_strand_id
1 'polypeptide(L)'
;MGASKRTIFWAVCFLSWGSNVFSLNPPKCIQMAIGDVRMSDDVRRFIYNEVSKWLPKKTGYSCYLEWAANFALVDNHSRIQGLEDYGEEVEMRRIGPWRANFLKDTIKWWAPELKNMDRLAKFGCFFFRTPSNGKTTAKLSCIFISSRD
;
A
#
# COMPACT_ATOMS: atom_id res chain seq x y z
N MET A 1 31.85 36.54 -25.86
CA MET A 1 31.48 35.31 -25.12
C MET A 1 30.17 35.56 -24.38
N GLY A 2 29.04 35.33 -25.06
CA GLY A 2 27.71 35.47 -24.47
C GLY A 2 27.24 34.13 -23.97
N ALA A 3 27.42 33.85 -22.67
CA ALA A 3 26.82 32.67 -22.05
C ALA A 3 25.29 32.88 -22.03
N SER A 4 24.61 32.07 -22.84
CA SER A 4 23.16 32.06 -23.04
C SER A 4 22.44 31.94 -21.70
N LYS A 5 21.62 32.95 -21.35
CA LYS A 5 20.76 32.98 -20.16
C LYS A 5 19.69 31.87 -20.14
N ARG A 6 19.58 31.04 -21.18
CA ARG A 6 18.58 29.97 -21.32
C ARG A 6 18.92 28.68 -20.56
N THR A 7 20.15 28.48 -20.11
CA THR A 7 20.55 27.21 -19.48
C THR A 7 20.15 27.10 -18.00
N ILE A 8 19.93 28.22 -17.31
CA ILE A 8 19.59 28.23 -15.88
C ILE A 8 18.13 27.83 -15.64
N PHE A 9 17.23 28.16 -16.57
CA PHE A 9 15.79 27.87 -16.41
C PHE A 9 15.44 26.38 -16.48
N TRP A 10 16.27 25.56 -17.14
CA TRP A 10 16.05 24.12 -17.25
C TRP A 10 16.47 23.35 -16.00
N ALA A 11 17.44 23.86 -15.23
CA ALA A 11 17.90 23.20 -14.00
C ALA A 11 16.89 23.33 -12.85
N VAL A 12 16.05 24.37 -12.84
CA VAL A 12 15.05 24.59 -11.78
C VAL A 12 13.79 23.74 -11.99
N CYS A 13 13.42 23.43 -13.24
CA CYS A 13 12.22 22.64 -13.53
C CYS A 13 12.35 21.14 -13.16
N PHE A 14 13.56 20.58 -13.08
CA PHE A 14 13.75 19.19 -12.65
C PHE A 14 13.85 19.02 -11.12
N LEU A 15 14.03 20.11 -10.36
CA LEU A 15 14.16 20.05 -8.90
C LEU A 15 12.85 20.33 -8.15
N SER A 16 11.79 20.81 -8.80
CA SER A 16 10.51 21.12 -8.15
C SER A 16 9.51 19.95 -8.07
N TRP A 17 9.87 18.76 -8.59
CA TRP A 17 9.03 17.55 -8.52
C TRP A 17 9.22 16.72 -7.25
N GLY A 18 9.95 17.23 -6.27
CA GLY A 18 10.34 16.50 -5.07
C GLY A 18 9.90 17.13 -3.77
N SER A 19 8.68 17.64 -3.61
CA SER A 19 8.22 18.15 -2.30
C SER A 19 6.71 18.18 -2.13
N ASN A 20 6.01 17.08 -2.43
CA ASN A 20 4.72 16.81 -1.78
C ASN A 20 4.85 15.55 -0.94
N VAL A 21 5.78 15.58 0.04
CA VAL A 21 5.72 14.66 1.17
C VAL A 21 4.65 15.20 2.12
N PHE A 22 3.39 15.17 1.70
CA PHE A 22 2.30 15.25 2.67
C PHE A 22 2.46 14.01 3.53
N SER A 23 2.98 14.20 4.75
CA SER A 23 3.06 13.17 5.78
C SER A 23 1.65 12.76 6.16
N LEU A 24 1.10 11.87 5.36
CA LEU A 24 -0.18 11.23 5.58
C LEU A 24 0.08 10.10 6.56
N ASN A 25 -0.16 10.37 7.84
CA ASN A 25 -0.15 9.31 8.82
C ASN A 25 -1.44 8.51 8.67
N PRO A 26 -1.37 7.19 8.40
CA PRO A 26 -2.57 6.37 8.51
C PRO A 26 -3.08 6.41 9.96
N PRO A 27 -4.39 6.16 10.18
CA PRO A 27 -4.93 6.05 11.52
C PRO A 27 -4.22 4.94 12.30
N LYS A 28 -4.16 5.09 13.62
CA LYS A 28 -3.77 3.98 14.50
C LYS A 28 -4.88 2.94 14.46
N CYS A 29 -4.57 1.75 13.95
CA CYS A 29 -5.53 0.66 13.92
C CYS A 29 -5.46 -0.15 15.21
N ILE A 30 -6.62 -0.34 15.84
CA ILE A 30 -6.74 -1.26 16.98
C ILE A 30 -6.42 -2.66 16.44
N GLN A 31 -5.46 -3.32 17.07
CA GLN A 31 -4.99 -4.64 16.66
C GLN A 31 -6.09 -5.68 16.91
N MET A 32 -6.85 -6.00 15.88
CA MET A 32 -7.73 -7.17 15.88
C MET A 32 -6.88 -8.37 15.47
N ALA A 33 -6.23 -9.00 16.47
CA ALA A 33 -5.36 -10.14 16.27
C ALA A 33 -6.19 -11.38 15.87
N ILE A 34 -6.26 -11.66 14.58
CA ILE A 34 -6.54 -13.03 14.12
C ILE A 34 -5.20 -13.75 14.09
N GLY A 35 -5.04 -14.71 15.01
CA GLY A 35 -3.85 -15.55 15.17
C GLY A 35 -2.57 -14.79 15.52
N ASP A 36 -2.50 -14.08 16.66
CA ASP A 36 -1.33 -13.46 17.32
C ASP A 36 -0.31 -12.64 16.49
N VAL A 37 -0.51 -12.53 15.19
CA VAL A 37 0.39 -11.87 14.26
C VAL A 37 0.00 -10.40 14.22
N ARG A 38 1.00 -9.53 14.45
CA ARG A 38 0.80 -8.08 14.57
C ARG A 38 1.65 -7.34 13.55
N MET A 39 1.04 -6.36 12.89
CA MET A 39 1.76 -5.37 12.07
C MET A 39 2.06 -4.13 12.92
N SER A 40 3.31 -3.69 12.93
CA SER A 40 3.71 -2.47 13.64
C SER A 40 3.24 -1.21 12.92
N ASP A 41 3.05 -0.13 13.69
CA ASP A 41 2.65 1.18 13.15
C ASP A 41 3.63 1.73 12.11
N ASP A 42 4.92 1.47 12.27
CA ASP A 42 5.95 1.91 11.30
C ASP A 42 5.82 1.17 9.97
N VAL A 43 5.55 -0.13 10.00
CA VAL A 43 5.30 -0.91 8.78
C VAL A 43 4.00 -0.45 8.11
N ARG A 44 2.94 -0.20 8.90
CA ARG A 44 1.68 0.34 8.39
C ARG A 44 1.89 1.68 7.68
N ARG A 45 2.60 2.61 8.33
CA ARG A 45 2.94 3.93 7.76
C ARG A 45 3.76 3.79 6.49
N PHE A 46 4.74 2.88 6.49
CA PHE A 46 5.55 2.61 5.30
C PHE A 46 4.68 2.13 4.13
N ILE A 47 3.84 1.11 4.35
CA ILE A 47 2.97 0.56 3.30
C ILE A 47 2.00 1.62 2.78
N TYR A 48 1.34 2.35 3.69
CA TYR A 48 0.43 3.42 3.32
C TYR A 48 1.12 4.45 2.41
N ASN A 49 2.33 4.92 2.79
CA ASN A 49 3.07 5.89 2.01
C ASN A 49 3.52 5.34 0.66
N GLU A 50 3.99 4.09 0.60
CA GLU A 50 4.43 3.49 -0.66
C GLU A 50 3.26 3.23 -1.62
N VAL A 51 2.12 2.75 -1.14
CA VAL A 51 0.91 2.57 -1.98
C VAL A 51 0.39 3.92 -2.47
N SER A 52 0.28 4.90 -1.57
CA SER A 52 -0.29 6.23 -1.90
C SER A 52 0.50 6.98 -2.98
N LYS A 53 1.78 6.66 -3.21
CA LYS A 53 2.58 7.25 -4.30
C LYS A 53 2.07 6.89 -5.69
N TRP A 54 1.38 5.77 -5.82
CA TRP A 54 0.94 5.23 -7.11
C TRP A 54 -0.54 5.46 -7.37
N LEU A 55 -1.30 5.88 -6.37
CA LEU A 55 -2.73 6.13 -6.50
C LEU A 55 -3.00 7.48 -7.20
N PRO A 56 -4.03 7.55 -8.06
CA PRO A 56 -4.37 8.77 -8.80
C PRO A 56 -4.93 9.88 -7.90
N LYS A 57 -5.48 9.52 -6.74
CA LYS A 57 -6.06 10.46 -5.76
C LYS A 57 -5.65 10.07 -4.35
N LYS A 58 -5.75 11.03 -3.43
CA LYS A 58 -5.55 10.79 -2.01
C LYS A 58 -6.67 9.89 -1.48
N THR A 59 -6.30 8.69 -1.04
CA THR A 59 -7.23 7.67 -0.56
C THR A 59 -7.07 7.45 0.94
N GLY A 60 -8.19 7.21 1.63
CA GLY A 60 -8.20 6.90 3.06
C GLY A 60 -7.68 5.50 3.37
N TYR A 61 -7.02 5.34 4.51
CA TYR A 61 -6.64 4.03 5.03
C TYR A 61 -7.71 3.52 6.00
N SER A 62 -8.10 2.26 5.88
CA SER A 62 -9.16 1.64 6.67
C SER A 62 -8.62 0.48 7.50
N CYS A 63 -8.75 0.59 8.83
CA CYS A 63 -8.40 -0.48 9.75
C CYS A 63 -9.26 -1.74 9.56
N TYR A 64 -10.50 -1.57 9.12
CA TYR A 64 -11.37 -2.69 8.74
C TYR A 64 -10.81 -3.45 7.54
N LEU A 65 -10.28 -2.73 6.54
CA LEU A 65 -9.66 -3.36 5.37
C LEU A 65 -8.28 -3.95 5.67
N GLU A 66 -7.54 -3.39 6.63
CA GLU A 66 -6.33 -4.03 7.17
C GLU A 66 -6.68 -5.37 7.84
N TRP A 67 -7.72 -5.40 8.67
CA TRP A 67 -8.21 -6.63 9.28
C TRP A 67 -8.66 -7.64 8.21
N ALA A 68 -9.35 -7.17 7.18
CA ALA A 68 -9.75 -8.02 6.07
C ALA A 68 -8.56 -8.60 5.31
N ALA A 69 -7.52 -7.80 5.07
CA ALA A 69 -6.27 -8.26 4.45
C ALA A 69 -5.51 -9.26 5.33
N ASN A 70 -5.59 -9.15 6.66
CA ASN A 70 -5.07 -10.15 7.58
C ASN A 70 -5.82 -11.48 7.41
N PHE A 71 -7.15 -11.44 7.42
CA PHE A 71 -8.00 -12.62 7.24
C PHE A 71 -7.69 -13.37 5.93
N ALA A 72 -7.50 -12.64 4.83
CA ALA A 72 -7.13 -13.21 3.52
C ALA A 72 -5.76 -13.91 3.52
N LEU A 73 -4.83 -13.52 4.39
CA LEU A 73 -3.50 -14.11 4.49
C LEU A 73 -3.40 -15.30 5.47
N VAL A 74 -4.14 -15.24 6.58
CA VAL A 74 -4.05 -16.22 7.67
C VAL A 74 -4.99 -17.39 7.41
N ASP A 75 -6.26 -17.11 7.12
CA ASP A 75 -7.29 -18.15 6.96
C ASP A 75 -7.49 -18.58 5.48
N ASN A 76 -6.74 -17.94 4.56
CA ASN A 76 -6.74 -18.25 3.12
C ASN A 76 -8.14 -18.18 2.47
N HIS A 77 -9.07 -17.44 3.08
CA HIS A 77 -10.36 -17.11 2.51
C HIS A 77 -10.23 -15.94 1.54
N SER A 78 -10.75 -16.12 0.33
CA SER A 78 -10.52 -15.19 -0.79
C SER A 78 -11.48 -14.00 -0.86
N ARG A 79 -12.52 -13.93 -0.02
CA ARG A 79 -13.46 -12.80 0.07
C ARG A 79 -14.14 -12.74 1.42
N ILE A 80 -14.31 -11.54 1.97
CA ILE A 80 -15.19 -11.33 3.13
C ILE A 80 -16.58 -10.98 2.62
N GLN A 81 -17.55 -11.85 2.89
CA GLN A 81 -18.95 -11.60 2.56
C GLN A 81 -19.41 -10.27 3.18
N GLY A 82 -20.08 -9.43 2.37
CA GLY A 82 -20.58 -8.11 2.77
C GLY A 82 -19.65 -6.94 2.44
N LEU A 83 -18.41 -7.16 1.97
CA LEU A 83 -17.58 -6.08 1.40
C LEU A 83 -18.12 -5.57 0.06
N GLU A 84 -18.76 -6.46 -0.71
CA GLU A 84 -19.31 -6.15 -2.03
C GLU A 84 -20.33 -5.00 -1.95
N ASP A 85 -21.12 -4.91 -0.87
CA ASP A 85 -22.11 -3.85 -0.66
C ASP A 85 -21.49 -2.44 -0.56
N TYR A 86 -20.21 -2.35 -0.20
CA TYR A 86 -19.48 -1.09 -0.09
C TYR A 86 -18.83 -0.65 -1.40
N GLY A 87 -18.77 -1.50 -2.42
CA GLY A 87 -18.07 -1.21 -3.67
C GLY A 87 -17.47 -2.40 -4.39
N GLU A 88 -16.79 -2.11 -5.50
CA GLU A 88 -15.93 -3.08 -6.16
C GLU A 88 -14.69 -3.33 -5.28
N GLU A 89 -14.48 -4.59 -4.93
CA GLU A 89 -13.36 -5.05 -4.12
C GLU A 89 -12.24 -5.62 -5.01
N VAL A 90 -11.01 -5.13 -4.80
CA VAL A 90 -9.80 -5.68 -5.41
C VAL A 90 -8.84 -6.14 -4.31
N GLU A 91 -8.42 -7.40 -4.35
CA GLU A 91 -7.36 -7.94 -3.49
C GLU A 91 -6.05 -8.04 -4.27
N MET A 92 -4.97 -7.49 -3.69
CA MET A 92 -3.61 -7.70 -4.18
C MET A 92 -2.77 -8.40 -3.13
N ARG A 93 -2.22 -9.57 -3.47
CA ARG A 93 -1.49 -10.43 -2.54
C ARG A 93 -0.13 -10.83 -3.09
N ARG A 94 0.88 -10.84 -2.22
CA ARG A 94 2.22 -11.35 -2.50
C ARG A 94 2.76 -12.15 -1.33
N ILE A 95 3.25 -13.35 -1.65
CA ILE A 95 3.94 -14.25 -0.72
C ILE A 95 5.29 -14.60 -1.33
N GLY A 96 6.36 -14.54 -0.55
CA GLY A 96 7.69 -14.93 -1.03
C GLY A 96 8.80 -14.79 0.01
N PRO A 97 10.06 -15.06 -0.38
CA PRO A 97 11.19 -14.94 0.53
C PRO A 97 11.33 -13.52 1.09
N TRP A 98 11.58 -13.40 2.39
CA TRP A 98 11.88 -12.13 3.02
C TRP A 98 13.20 -11.55 2.50
N ARG A 99 13.16 -10.26 2.18
CA ARG A 99 14.31 -9.43 1.82
C ARG A 99 14.01 -7.99 2.23
N ALA A 100 15.04 -7.18 2.47
CA ALA A 100 14.89 -5.81 2.96
C ALA A 100 13.93 -4.95 2.09
N ASN A 101 13.97 -5.14 0.76
CA ASN A 101 13.14 -4.38 -0.18
C ASN A 101 11.81 -5.05 -0.54
N PHE A 102 11.42 -6.15 0.13
CA PHE A 102 10.24 -6.94 -0.24
C PHE A 102 8.97 -6.09 -0.40
N LEU A 103 8.66 -5.22 0.56
CA LEU A 103 7.48 -4.36 0.53
C LEU A 103 7.53 -3.39 -0.65
N LYS A 104 8.66 -2.70 -0.83
CA LYS A 104 8.85 -1.71 -1.89
C LYS A 104 8.76 -2.34 -3.28
N ASP A 105 9.43 -3.48 -3.47
CA ASP A 105 9.40 -4.22 -4.73
C ASP A 105 7.98 -4.69 -5.08
N THR A 106 7.27 -5.20 -4.08
CA THR A 106 5.89 -5.70 -4.24
C THR A 106 4.96 -4.57 -4.66
N ILE A 107 4.96 -3.45 -3.93
CA ILE A 107 4.10 -2.30 -4.23
C ILE A 107 4.46 -1.68 -5.57
N LYS A 108 5.76 -1.60 -5.91
CA LYS A 108 6.21 -1.14 -7.23
C LYS A 108 5.71 -2.06 -8.35
N TRP A 109 5.66 -3.37 -8.13
CA TRP A 109 5.14 -4.33 -9.10
C TRP A 109 3.62 -4.13 -9.33
N TRP A 110 2.87 -3.73 -8.30
CA TRP A 110 1.45 -3.37 -8.40
C TRP A 110 1.18 -1.99 -9.01
N ALA A 111 2.20 -1.15 -9.18
CA ALA A 111 2.04 0.24 -9.61
C ALA A 111 1.18 0.45 -10.88
N PRO A 112 1.27 -0.36 -11.94
CA PRO A 112 0.41 -0.18 -13.12
C PRO A 112 -1.08 -0.26 -12.79
N GLU A 113 -1.46 -1.17 -11.90
CA GLU A 113 -2.85 -1.39 -11.53
C GLU A 113 -3.33 -0.36 -10.52
N LEU A 114 -2.50 -0.01 -9.53
CA LEU A 114 -2.77 1.07 -8.57
C LEU A 114 -3.04 2.42 -9.26
N LYS A 115 -2.33 2.72 -10.35
CA LYS A 115 -2.51 3.95 -11.14
C LYS A 115 -3.85 4.03 -11.84
N ASN A 116 -4.50 2.91 -12.10
CA ASN A 116 -5.78 2.84 -12.80
C ASN A 116 -6.99 2.83 -11.84
N MET A 117 -6.76 2.92 -10.52
CA MET A 117 -7.83 2.89 -9.50
C MET A 117 -8.43 4.28 -9.25
N ASP A 118 -9.06 4.88 -10.26
CA ASP A 118 -9.53 6.28 -10.24
C ASP A 118 -10.70 6.57 -9.27
N ARG A 119 -11.40 5.51 -8.88
CA ARG A 119 -12.58 5.51 -8.00
C ARG A 119 -12.28 4.96 -6.61
N LEU A 120 -11.01 4.76 -6.27
CA LEU A 120 -10.61 4.17 -5.00
C LEU A 120 -11.01 5.08 -3.83
N ALA A 121 -11.89 4.59 -2.97
CA ALA A 121 -12.37 5.31 -1.80
C ALA A 121 -11.48 5.05 -0.58
N LYS A 122 -11.16 3.78 -0.34
CA LYS A 122 -10.40 3.34 0.83
C LYS A 122 -9.61 2.07 0.55
N PHE A 123 -8.51 1.89 1.26
CA PHE A 123 -7.74 0.66 1.22
C PHE A 123 -7.21 0.29 2.61
N GLY A 124 -6.83 -0.96 2.80
CA GLY A 124 -6.13 -1.42 3.99
C GLY A 124 -5.23 -2.59 3.63
N CYS A 125 -4.11 -2.71 4.33
CA CYS A 125 -3.09 -3.70 4.00
C CYS A 125 -2.56 -4.36 5.26
N PHE A 126 -2.23 -5.63 5.18
CA PHE A 126 -1.59 -6.37 6.25
C PHE A 126 -0.30 -7.03 5.80
N PHE A 127 0.72 -6.96 6.65
CA PHE A 127 2.02 -7.56 6.40
C PHE A 127 2.50 -8.33 7.63
N PHE A 128 3.07 -9.51 7.38
CA PHE A 128 3.82 -10.22 8.39
C PHE A 128 4.91 -11.11 7.80
N ARG A 129 5.78 -11.57 8.70
CA ARG A 129 6.87 -12.49 8.42
C ARG A 129 6.63 -13.77 9.19
N THR A 130 6.76 -14.90 8.52
CA THR A 130 6.70 -16.23 9.15
C THR A 130 8.01 -16.97 8.93
N PRO A 131 8.70 -17.40 9.99
CA PRO A 131 9.80 -18.35 9.84
C PRO A 131 9.22 -19.70 9.36
N SER A 132 9.87 -20.32 8.38
CA SER A 132 9.56 -21.65 7.87
C SER A 132 10.84 -22.31 7.35
N ASN A 133 11.21 -23.46 7.92
CA ASN A 133 12.33 -24.29 7.49
C ASN A 133 13.66 -23.52 7.32
N GLY A 134 14.03 -22.73 8.33
CA GLY A 134 15.27 -21.93 8.33
C GLY A 134 15.26 -20.72 7.38
N LYS A 135 14.15 -20.48 6.69
CA LYS A 135 13.93 -19.30 5.83
C LYS A 135 12.82 -18.44 6.42
N THR A 136 12.87 -17.13 6.18
CA THR A 136 11.78 -16.23 6.54
C THR A 136 10.95 -15.95 5.29
N THR A 137 9.65 -16.24 5.35
CA THR A 137 8.69 -15.90 4.31
C THR A 137 7.99 -14.60 4.69
N ALA A 138 7.84 -13.71 3.72
CA ALA A 138 7.13 -12.46 3.83
C ALA A 138 5.79 -12.55 3.10
N LYS A 139 4.74 -12.03 3.72
CA LYS A 139 3.39 -12.00 3.19
C LYS A 139 2.84 -10.59 3.27
N LEU A 140 2.33 -10.08 2.16
CA LEU A 140 1.63 -8.80 2.07
C LEU A 140 0.30 -9.03 1.35
N SER A 141 -0.79 -8.51 1.91
CA SER A 141 -2.08 -8.40 1.23
C SER A 141 -2.60 -6.99 1.41
N CYS A 142 -3.27 -6.47 0.38
CA CYS A 142 -3.97 -5.20 0.38
C CYS A 142 -5.35 -5.41 -0.22
N ILE A 143 -6.37 -4.85 0.45
CA ILE A 143 -7.74 -4.83 -0.02
C ILE A 143 -8.12 -3.38 -0.34
N PHE A 144 -8.69 -3.20 -1.52
CA PHE A 144 -9.06 -1.92 -2.11
C PHE A 144 -10.57 -1.91 -2.35
N ILE A 145 -11.24 -0.82 -1.97
CA ILE A 145 -12.66 -0.60 -2.29
C ILE A 145 -12.83 0.68 -3.09
N SER A 146 -13.46 0.54 -4.25
CA SER A 146 -13.91 1.66 -5.09
C SER A 146 -15.33 2.08 -4.73
N SER A 147 -15.64 3.38 -4.78
CA SER A 147 -17.02 3.87 -4.61
C SER A 147 -17.93 3.35 -5.72
N ARG A 148 -19.17 2.96 -5.38
CA ARG A 148 -20.25 2.76 -6.37
C ARG A 148 -20.70 4.12 -6.92
N ASP A 149 -21.01 4.15 -8.22
CA ASP A 149 -21.58 5.33 -8.89
C ASP A 149 -22.98 5.67 -8.35
#